data_AF-A0A8T0ZDA2-F1
#
_entry.id   AF-A0A8T0ZDA2-F1
#
_cell.length_a   1.000
_cell.length_b   1.000
_cell.length_c   1.000
_cell.angle_alpha   90.00
_cell.angle_beta   90.00
_cell.angle_gamma   90.00
#
_symmetry.space_group_name_H-M   'P 1'
#
loop_
_entity.id
_entity.type
_entity.pdbx_description
1 polymer ?
#
loop_
_entity_poly.entity_id
_entity_poly.type
_entity_poly.pdbx_seq_one_letter_code
_entity_poly.pdbx_strand_id
1 'polypeptide(L)'
;MSKQENGKTTFYGWEPMWGSDNMIDAVLGKGGKILSDDGKTVTIDSPEWVETWELFRKWINEDKTMGIHFGGQGWEYWYKTIDDVMKNKAAGYTGSSGDQGDLDFSIVAAMQQPGWEGVGEGKPVASAIMAGIPAEASPEQQQAAYKWLTYFSETANTAAWSMNTGYIAVRQSAQEDPAFKTFSEENPQITIPLQQASHASAPFQDPTGGKINDA
;
A
#
# COMPACT_ATOMS: atom_id res chain seq x y z
N MET A 1 20.76 -5.79 -0.98
CA MET A 1 21.63 -6.88 -1.47
C MET A 1 21.06 -7.42 -2.78
N SER A 2 21.88 -7.99 -3.67
CA SER A 2 21.39 -8.72 -4.85
C SER A 2 22.39 -9.81 -5.23
N LYS A 3 21.93 -10.79 -6.01
CA LYS A 3 22.79 -11.84 -6.59
C LYS A 3 22.70 -11.79 -8.11
N GLN A 4 23.84 -11.86 -8.78
CA GLN A 4 23.92 -11.90 -10.23
C GLN A 4 24.64 -13.17 -10.69
N GLU A 5 24.11 -13.80 -11.74
CA GLU A 5 24.70 -14.95 -12.42
C GLU A 5 24.71 -14.66 -13.93
N ASN A 6 25.89 -14.79 -14.56
CA ASN A 6 26.07 -14.55 -16.00
C ASN A 6 25.54 -13.18 -16.48
N GLY A 7 25.75 -12.13 -15.68
CA GLY A 7 25.31 -10.77 -16.00
C GLY A 7 23.80 -10.53 -15.87
N LYS A 8 23.05 -11.46 -15.26
CA LYS A 8 21.63 -11.32 -14.96
C LYS A 8 21.41 -11.37 -13.46
N THR A 9 20.58 -10.48 -12.92
CA THR A 9 20.14 -10.58 -11.53
C THR A 9 19.23 -11.78 -11.36
N THR A 10 19.58 -12.65 -10.41
CA THR A 10 18.82 -13.86 -10.05
C THR A 10 18.20 -13.76 -8.66
N PHE A 11 18.62 -12.75 -7.87
CA PHE A 11 18.00 -12.43 -6.59
C PHE A 11 18.01 -10.91 -6.35
N TYR A 12 16.86 -10.33 -6.04
CA TYR A 12 16.71 -8.93 -5.65
C TYR A 12 16.60 -8.75 -4.13
N GLY A 13 17.05 -7.60 -3.64
CA GLY A 13 16.90 -7.26 -2.23
C GLY A 13 15.48 -6.80 -1.89
N TRP A 14 14.84 -6.08 -2.82
CA TRP A 14 13.47 -5.60 -2.64
C TRP A 14 12.79 -5.39 -3.98
N GLU A 15 11.48 -5.58 -4.04
CA GLU A 15 10.67 -5.32 -5.23
C GLU A 15 9.44 -4.47 -4.88
N PRO A 16 9.39 -3.17 -5.14
CA PRO A 16 8.15 -2.42 -5.01
C PRO A 16 7.16 -2.86 -6.09
N MET A 17 5.88 -2.93 -5.75
CA MET A 17 4.81 -3.10 -6.73
C MET A 17 4.86 -1.96 -7.76
N TRP A 18 4.58 -2.29 -9.02
CA TRP A 18 4.63 -1.31 -10.10
C TRP A 18 3.62 -0.17 -9.89
N GLY A 19 4.07 1.05 -10.15
CA GLY A 19 3.33 2.28 -9.91
C GLY A 19 4.21 3.32 -9.21
N SER A 20 3.76 4.57 -9.19
CA SER A 20 4.47 5.67 -8.52
C SER A 20 4.31 5.64 -6.99
N ASP A 21 3.27 4.98 -6.47
CA ASP A 21 2.83 5.12 -5.08
C ASP A 21 3.93 4.76 -4.07
N ASN A 22 4.65 3.65 -4.28
CA ASN A 22 5.77 3.26 -3.41
C ASN A 22 6.90 4.31 -3.35
N MET A 23 7.12 5.04 -4.45
CA MET A 23 8.12 6.12 -4.49
C MET A 23 7.60 7.37 -3.81
N ILE A 24 6.30 7.67 -3.97
CA ILE A 24 5.63 8.78 -3.28
C ILE A 24 5.65 8.54 -1.77
N ASP A 25 5.29 7.34 -1.31
CA ASP A 25 5.34 6.91 0.09
C ASP A 25 6.72 7.18 0.70
N ALA A 26 7.79 6.80 -0.02
CA ALA A 26 9.16 7.05 0.40
C ALA A 26 9.46 8.55 0.51
N VAL A 27 9.01 9.37 -0.45
CA VAL A 27 9.21 10.84 -0.37
C VAL A 27 8.47 11.45 0.81
N LEU A 28 7.21 11.07 1.03
CA LEU A 28 6.43 11.54 2.17
C LEU A 28 7.09 11.14 3.50
N GLY A 29 7.61 9.91 3.58
CA GLY A 29 8.40 9.43 4.71
C GLY A 29 9.69 10.22 4.96
N LYS A 30 10.25 10.86 3.92
CA LYS A 30 11.41 11.76 4.03
C LYS A 30 11.04 13.19 4.46
N GLY A 31 9.75 13.49 4.56
CA GLY A 31 9.24 14.83 4.86
C GLY A 31 8.91 15.68 3.62
N GLY A 32 9.02 15.12 2.41
CA GLY A 32 8.59 15.78 1.19
C GLY A 32 7.07 15.99 1.15
N LYS A 33 6.64 16.96 0.33
CA LYS A 33 5.21 17.28 0.13
C LYS A 33 4.90 17.38 -1.35
N ILE A 34 3.66 17.10 -1.74
CA ILE A 34 3.18 17.31 -3.11
C ILE A 34 2.87 18.80 -3.34
N LEU A 35 2.28 19.45 -2.34
CA LEU A 35 1.97 20.88 -2.32
C LEU A 35 2.63 21.56 -1.11
N SER A 36 2.91 22.85 -1.24
CA SER A 36 3.23 23.74 -0.12
C SER A 36 2.12 23.75 0.95
N ASP A 37 2.44 24.17 2.18
CA ASP A 37 1.48 24.18 3.30
C ASP A 37 0.23 25.05 3.04
N ASP A 38 0.35 26.07 2.20
CA ASP A 38 -0.77 26.92 1.79
C ASP A 38 -1.53 26.37 0.56
N GLY A 39 -1.10 25.23 0.01
CA GLY A 39 -1.71 24.54 -1.12
C GLY A 39 -1.50 25.23 -2.48
N LYS A 40 -0.62 26.23 -2.58
CA LYS A 40 -0.51 27.08 -3.78
C LYS A 40 0.66 26.76 -4.70
N THR A 41 1.59 25.92 -4.27
CA THR A 41 2.79 25.59 -5.05
C THR A 41 2.97 24.09 -5.07
N VAL A 42 3.15 23.52 -6.27
CA VAL A 42 3.57 22.13 -6.45
C VAL A 42 5.05 22.02 -6.08
N THR A 43 5.40 21.04 -5.26
CA THR A 43 6.75 20.90 -4.67
C THR A 43 7.42 19.57 -5.03
N ILE A 44 6.99 18.93 -6.12
CA ILE A 44 7.52 17.62 -6.58
C ILE A 44 8.96 17.68 -7.13
N ASP A 45 9.56 18.86 -7.12
CA ASP A 45 10.95 19.13 -7.51
C ASP A 45 11.84 19.47 -6.31
N SER A 46 11.34 19.32 -5.07
CA SER A 46 12.13 19.56 -3.87
C SER A 46 13.29 18.56 -3.72
N PRO A 47 14.31 18.86 -2.88
CA PRO A 47 15.41 17.93 -2.63
C PRO A 47 14.94 16.53 -2.18
N GLU A 48 13.90 16.45 -1.35
CA GLU A 48 13.33 15.18 -0.90
C GLU A 48 12.82 14.32 -2.05
N TRP A 49 12.14 14.93 -3.04
CA TRP A 49 11.68 14.25 -4.25
C TRP A 49 12.86 13.80 -5.12
N VAL A 50 13.71 14.75 -5.51
CA VAL A 50 14.81 14.50 -6.45
C VAL A 50 15.76 13.44 -5.91
N GLU A 51 16.16 13.54 -4.63
CA GLU A 51 17.07 12.58 -4.02
C GLU A 51 16.44 11.19 -3.89
N THR A 52 15.17 11.10 -3.48
CA THR A 52 14.49 9.81 -3.32
C THR A 52 14.34 9.10 -4.66
N TRP A 53 13.90 9.81 -5.69
CA TRP A 53 13.69 9.21 -7.01
C TRP A 53 15.01 8.84 -7.68
N GLU A 54 16.07 9.62 -7.45
CA GLU A 54 17.42 9.28 -7.89
C GLU A 54 17.95 8.01 -7.20
N LEU A 55 17.64 7.80 -5.92
CA LEU A 55 17.97 6.56 -5.22
C LEU A 55 17.25 5.35 -5.82
N PHE A 56 15.94 5.44 -6.07
CA PHE A 56 15.21 4.36 -6.76
C PHE A 56 15.79 4.08 -8.15
N ARG A 57 16.11 5.13 -8.93
CA ARG A 57 16.76 4.99 -10.23
C ARG A 57 18.08 4.22 -10.10
N LYS A 58 18.94 4.55 -9.13
CA LYS A 58 20.20 3.85 -8.85
C LYS A 58 19.97 2.40 -8.42
N TRP A 59 19.09 2.16 -7.46
CA TRP A 59 18.81 0.82 -6.95
C TRP A 59 18.30 -0.15 -8.03
N ILE A 60 17.51 0.36 -8.98
CA ILE A 60 16.96 -0.43 -10.10
C ILE A 60 17.98 -0.56 -11.25
N ASN A 61 18.66 0.52 -11.62
CA ASN A 61 19.41 0.57 -12.88
C ASN A 61 20.91 0.32 -12.72
N GLU A 62 21.49 0.70 -11.59
CA GLU A 62 22.94 0.65 -11.34
C GLU A 62 23.29 -0.44 -10.32
N ASP A 63 22.77 -0.32 -9.10
CA ASP A 63 23.12 -1.23 -7.99
C ASP A 63 22.47 -2.62 -8.16
N LYS A 64 21.38 -2.67 -8.94
CA LYS A 64 20.57 -3.89 -9.16
C LYS A 64 20.10 -4.53 -7.86
N THR A 65 19.94 -3.75 -6.79
CA THR A 65 19.42 -4.21 -5.51
C THR A 65 17.90 -4.22 -5.47
N MET A 66 17.24 -3.45 -6.33
CA MET A 66 15.80 -3.38 -6.47
C MET A 66 15.35 -3.93 -7.82
N GLY A 67 14.34 -4.81 -7.81
CA GLY A 67 13.67 -5.34 -8.98
C GLY A 67 12.33 -4.65 -9.20
N ILE A 68 11.87 -4.55 -10.44
CA ILE A 68 10.51 -4.10 -10.74
C ILE A 68 9.97 -4.87 -11.94
N HIS A 69 8.89 -5.60 -11.72
CA HIS A 69 8.09 -6.16 -12.81
C HIS A 69 7.15 -5.09 -13.31
N PHE A 70 7.06 -4.90 -14.62
CA PHE A 70 6.16 -3.91 -15.24
C PHE A 70 5.60 -4.42 -16.57
N GLY A 71 4.47 -3.86 -17.00
CA GLY A 71 3.77 -4.29 -18.20
C GLY A 71 3.07 -5.65 -18.05
N GLY A 72 2.85 -6.33 -19.19
CA GLY A 72 2.07 -7.56 -19.24
C GLY A 72 0.56 -7.32 -19.39
N GLN A 73 -0.22 -8.40 -19.39
CA GLN A 73 -1.68 -8.32 -19.46
C GLN A 73 -2.32 -8.43 -18.07
N GLY A 74 -3.18 -7.47 -17.72
CA GLY A 74 -3.89 -7.45 -16.44
C GLY A 74 -2.91 -7.40 -15.25
N TRP A 75 -2.99 -8.40 -14.38
CA TRP A 75 -2.23 -8.50 -13.12
C TRP A 75 -0.90 -9.25 -13.24
N GLU A 76 -0.38 -9.43 -14.46
CA GLU A 76 0.83 -10.23 -14.68
C GLU A 76 2.05 -9.70 -13.91
N TYR A 77 2.29 -8.39 -13.89
CA TYR A 77 3.39 -7.81 -13.11
C TYR A 77 3.23 -8.07 -11.60
N TRP A 78 1.99 -8.06 -11.12
CA TRP A 78 1.64 -8.23 -9.71
C TRP A 78 1.99 -9.64 -9.25
N TYR A 79 1.48 -10.64 -9.97
CA TYR A 79 1.77 -12.04 -9.65
C TYR A 79 3.23 -12.40 -9.81
N LYS A 80 3.96 -11.81 -10.78
CA LYS A 80 5.42 -12.01 -10.90
C LYS A 80 6.19 -11.51 -9.68
N THR A 81 5.79 -10.36 -9.14
CA THR A 81 6.41 -9.78 -7.94
C THR A 81 6.17 -10.68 -6.72
N ILE A 82 4.93 -11.13 -6.51
CA ILE A 82 4.60 -12.09 -5.43
C ILE A 82 5.38 -13.40 -5.65
N ASP A 83 5.38 -13.94 -6.86
CA ASP A 83 6.04 -15.19 -7.22
C ASP A 83 7.54 -15.16 -6.91
N ASP A 84 8.23 -14.05 -7.16
CA ASP A 84 9.67 -13.96 -6.94
C ASP A 84 10.02 -14.05 -5.46
N VAL A 85 9.25 -13.43 -4.56
CA VAL A 85 9.43 -13.62 -3.11
C VAL A 85 9.12 -15.06 -2.70
N MET A 86 7.98 -15.60 -3.17
CA MET A 86 7.56 -16.98 -2.85
C MET A 86 8.52 -18.05 -3.37
N LYS A 87 9.27 -17.76 -4.44
CA LYS A 87 10.27 -18.65 -5.06
C LYS A 87 11.71 -18.32 -4.65
N ASN A 88 11.89 -17.51 -3.61
CA ASN A 88 13.21 -17.13 -3.07
C ASN A 88 14.14 -16.46 -4.11
N LYS A 89 13.56 -15.57 -4.90
CA LYS A 89 14.24 -14.69 -5.88
C LYS A 89 14.18 -13.22 -5.48
N ALA A 90 13.44 -12.86 -4.45
CA ALA A 90 13.52 -11.56 -3.81
C ALA A 90 13.43 -11.72 -2.29
N ALA A 91 14.12 -10.86 -1.54
CA ALA A 91 14.04 -10.90 -0.07
C ALA A 91 12.71 -10.36 0.47
N GLY A 92 12.01 -9.54 -0.31
CA GLY A 92 10.71 -8.98 0.04
C GLY A 92 10.21 -8.00 -1.01
N TYR A 93 9.00 -7.49 -0.80
CA TYR A 93 8.31 -6.59 -1.70
C TYR A 93 7.40 -5.64 -0.95
N THR A 94 7.09 -4.48 -1.54
CA THR A 94 6.02 -3.60 -1.04
C THR A 94 4.78 -3.80 -1.91
N GLY A 95 3.66 -4.18 -1.31
CA GLY A 95 2.41 -4.49 -2.01
C GLY A 95 1.15 -4.15 -1.22
N SER A 96 0.03 -4.77 -1.58
CA SER A 96 -1.28 -4.56 -0.97
C SER A 96 -1.47 -5.47 0.26
N SER A 97 -2.24 -5.00 1.24
CA SER A 97 -2.68 -5.87 2.34
C SER A 97 -3.50 -7.07 1.85
N GLY A 98 -4.18 -6.93 0.70
CA GLY A 98 -4.95 -8.01 0.09
C GLY A 98 -4.08 -9.17 -0.42
N ASP A 99 -2.78 -8.95 -0.63
CA ASP A 99 -1.86 -9.99 -1.12
C ASP A 99 -1.66 -11.11 -0.10
N GLN A 100 -2.04 -10.90 1.17
CA GLN A 100 -1.96 -11.91 2.23
C GLN A 100 -2.65 -13.23 1.89
N GLY A 101 -3.66 -13.22 1.02
CA GLY A 101 -4.31 -14.45 0.53
C GLY A 101 -3.44 -15.32 -0.37
N ASP A 102 -2.41 -14.74 -0.99
CA ASP A 102 -1.49 -15.41 -1.93
C ASP A 102 -0.12 -15.74 -1.30
N LEU A 103 0.12 -15.37 -0.04
CA LEU A 103 1.39 -15.53 0.66
C LEU A 103 1.40 -16.72 1.63
N ASP A 104 2.58 -17.33 1.80
CA ASP A 104 2.83 -18.34 2.83
C ASP A 104 3.66 -17.71 3.97
N PHE A 105 2.98 -17.41 5.09
CA PHE A 105 3.62 -16.79 6.25
C PHE A 105 4.51 -17.74 7.08
N SER A 106 4.70 -18.99 6.64
CA SER A 106 5.79 -19.84 7.14
C SER A 106 7.14 -19.52 6.50
N ILE A 107 7.16 -18.83 5.35
CA ILE A 107 8.37 -18.42 4.63
C ILE A 107 8.60 -16.91 4.61
N VAL A 108 7.53 -16.10 4.69
CA VAL A 108 7.60 -14.63 4.74
C VAL A 108 6.98 -14.07 6.01
N ALA A 109 7.27 -12.81 6.30
CA ALA A 109 6.62 -12.03 7.35
C ALA A 109 6.11 -10.70 6.79
N ALA A 110 5.14 -10.10 7.46
CA ALA A 110 4.71 -8.74 7.19
C ALA A 110 5.34 -7.75 8.18
N MET A 111 5.69 -6.57 7.70
CA MET A 111 6.13 -5.45 8.53
C MET A 111 5.59 -4.14 7.97
N GLN A 112 5.56 -3.10 8.81
CA GLN A 112 5.23 -1.76 8.33
C GLN A 112 6.35 -1.28 7.38
N GLN A 113 5.99 -0.51 6.36
CA GLN A 113 6.94 0.14 5.45
C GLN A 113 7.93 0.97 6.27
N PRO A 114 9.23 0.76 6.09
CA PRO A 114 10.24 1.46 6.87
C PRO A 114 10.29 2.94 6.47
N GLY A 115 10.57 3.80 7.45
CA GLY A 115 10.94 5.18 7.18
C GLY A 115 12.44 5.35 6.92
N TRP A 116 12.86 6.59 6.68
CA TRP A 116 14.27 6.91 6.46
C TRP A 116 15.04 6.94 7.78
N GLU A 117 16.26 6.42 7.73
CA GLU A 117 17.19 6.46 8.86
C GLU A 117 17.37 7.90 9.35
N GLY A 118 17.16 8.11 10.66
CA GLY A 118 17.28 9.42 11.30
C GLY A 118 16.11 10.39 11.06
N VAL A 119 15.07 10.00 10.32
CA VAL A 119 13.90 10.87 10.03
C VAL A 119 12.69 10.46 10.87
N GLY A 120 12.26 9.20 10.79
CA GLY A 120 11.07 8.73 11.50
C GLY A 120 10.46 7.47 10.89
N GLU A 121 9.21 7.20 11.25
CA GLU A 121 8.42 6.12 10.65
C GLU A 121 8.09 6.40 9.17
N GLY A 122 7.84 5.34 8.40
CA GLY A 122 7.40 5.46 7.01
C GLY A 122 6.03 6.14 6.96
N LYS A 123 5.73 6.89 5.89
CA LYS A 123 4.44 7.58 5.75
C LYS A 123 3.67 7.13 4.50
N PRO A 124 3.42 5.83 4.35
CA PRO A 124 2.74 5.32 3.17
C PRO A 124 1.32 5.86 3.09
N VAL A 125 0.79 5.98 1.88
CA VAL A 125 -0.58 6.45 1.66
C VAL A 125 -1.57 5.34 2.03
N ALA A 126 -2.48 5.62 2.97
CA ALA A 126 -3.62 4.75 3.26
C ALA A 126 -4.86 5.27 2.50
N SER A 127 -5.23 4.57 1.43
CA SER A 127 -6.43 4.90 0.65
C SER A 127 -7.61 3.99 0.99
N ALA A 128 -8.82 4.54 0.87
CA ALA A 128 -10.05 3.80 1.06
C ALA A 128 -10.79 3.66 -0.27
N ILE A 129 -11.28 2.44 -0.55
CA ILE A 129 -12.31 2.25 -1.57
C ILE A 129 -13.63 2.71 -0.97
N MET A 130 -14.21 3.77 -1.54
CA MET A 130 -15.45 4.37 -1.05
C MET A 130 -16.65 3.80 -1.79
N ALA A 131 -17.72 3.52 -1.05
CA ALA A 131 -19.03 3.23 -1.63
C ALA A 131 -19.85 4.52 -1.78
N GLY A 132 -20.38 4.76 -2.98
CA GLY A 132 -21.26 5.90 -3.27
C GLY A 132 -22.71 5.48 -3.41
N ILE A 133 -23.64 6.31 -2.92
CA ILE A 133 -25.07 6.17 -3.19
C ILE A 133 -25.40 7.14 -4.34
N PRO A 134 -25.85 6.66 -5.52
CA PRO A 134 -26.18 7.53 -6.64
C PRO A 134 -27.28 8.54 -6.28
N ALA A 135 -27.05 9.82 -6.57
CA ALA A 135 -28.00 10.89 -6.28
C ALA A 135 -29.32 10.75 -7.06
N GLU A 136 -29.28 10.12 -8.23
CA GLU A 136 -30.45 9.89 -9.09
C GLU A 136 -31.29 8.66 -8.67
N ALA A 137 -30.82 7.84 -7.73
CA ALA A 137 -31.57 6.69 -7.23
C ALA A 137 -32.84 7.15 -6.47
N SER A 138 -33.89 6.33 -6.45
CA SER A 138 -35.12 6.68 -5.72
C SER A 138 -34.85 6.83 -4.21
N PRO A 139 -35.65 7.62 -3.47
CA PRO A 139 -35.50 7.74 -2.02
C PRO A 139 -35.47 6.40 -1.30
N GLU A 140 -36.28 5.42 -1.73
CA GLU A 140 -36.31 4.07 -1.17
C GLU A 140 -34.99 3.32 -1.43
N GLN A 141 -34.43 3.43 -2.65
CA GLN A 141 -33.16 2.80 -3.01
C GLN A 141 -31.99 3.42 -2.24
N GLN A 142 -31.97 4.75 -2.10
CA GLN A 142 -30.97 5.44 -1.30
C GLN A 142 -31.01 4.99 0.16
N GLN A 143 -32.21 4.89 0.74
CA GLN A 143 -32.38 4.41 2.11
C GLN A 143 -31.96 2.94 2.27
N ALA A 144 -32.27 2.08 1.29
CA ALA A 144 -31.86 0.68 1.30
C ALA A 144 -30.33 0.55 1.21
N ALA A 145 -29.69 1.31 0.31
CA ALA A 145 -28.24 1.34 0.18
C ALA A 145 -27.56 1.82 1.47
N TYR A 146 -28.09 2.87 2.09
CA TYR A 146 -27.58 3.37 3.37
C TYR A 146 -27.69 2.32 4.50
N LYS A 147 -28.83 1.61 4.58
CA LYS A 147 -29.01 0.51 5.54
C LYS A 147 -27.99 -0.61 5.31
N TRP A 148 -27.75 -0.97 4.05
CA TRP A 148 -26.77 -2.01 3.71
C TRP A 148 -25.34 -1.58 4.04
N LEU A 149 -24.95 -0.35 3.71
CA LEU A 149 -23.62 0.19 4.07
C LEU A 149 -23.43 0.26 5.58
N THR A 150 -24.48 0.63 6.31
CA THR A 150 -24.48 0.63 7.78
C THR A 150 -24.20 -0.78 8.30
N TYR A 151 -24.98 -1.78 7.85
CA TYR A 151 -24.81 -3.20 8.20
C TYR A 151 -23.40 -3.69 7.83
N PHE A 152 -22.95 -3.49 6.60
CA PHE A 152 -21.65 -3.96 6.13
C PHE A 152 -20.49 -3.40 6.96
N SER A 153 -20.62 -2.14 7.40
CA SER A 153 -19.60 -1.48 8.23
C SER A 153 -19.66 -1.84 9.73
N GLU A 154 -20.66 -2.60 10.21
CA GLU A 154 -20.73 -3.02 11.61
C GLU A 154 -19.46 -3.77 12.03
N THR A 155 -19.08 -3.66 13.32
CA THR A 155 -17.84 -4.22 13.88
C THR A 155 -17.57 -5.66 13.44
N ALA A 156 -18.53 -6.57 13.65
CA ALA A 156 -18.37 -7.98 13.32
C ALA A 156 -18.29 -8.21 11.80
N ASN A 157 -19.02 -7.44 10.99
CA ASN A 157 -19.05 -7.62 9.53
C ASN A 157 -17.76 -7.11 8.88
N THR A 158 -17.27 -5.95 9.29
CA THR A 158 -15.99 -5.45 8.77
C THR A 158 -14.79 -6.27 9.28
N ALA A 159 -14.86 -6.80 10.50
CA ALA A 159 -13.87 -7.75 11.02
C ALA A 159 -13.85 -9.05 10.19
N ALA A 160 -15.02 -9.65 9.95
CA ALA A 160 -15.14 -10.85 9.11
C ALA A 160 -14.64 -10.61 7.67
N TRP A 161 -14.97 -9.45 7.09
CA TRP A 161 -14.47 -9.08 5.77
C TRP A 161 -12.94 -8.95 5.75
N SER A 162 -12.35 -8.32 6.77
CA SER A 162 -10.90 -8.17 6.90
C SER A 162 -10.20 -9.53 7.00
N MET A 163 -10.68 -10.41 7.89
CA MET A 163 -10.12 -11.77 8.04
C MET A 163 -10.19 -12.59 6.74
N ASN A 164 -11.29 -12.47 5.99
CA ASN A 164 -11.51 -13.25 4.77
C ASN A 164 -10.77 -12.72 3.54
N THR A 165 -10.31 -11.45 3.56
CA THR A 165 -9.77 -10.79 2.36
C THR A 165 -8.37 -10.23 2.54
N GLY A 166 -7.87 -10.11 3.77
CA GLY A 166 -6.61 -9.44 4.08
C GLY A 166 -6.69 -7.91 4.03
N TYR A 167 -7.81 -7.32 3.61
CA TYR A 167 -7.98 -5.87 3.58
C TYR A 167 -8.23 -5.26 4.97
N ILE A 168 -7.92 -3.98 5.10
CA ILE A 168 -8.00 -3.22 6.35
C ILE A 168 -9.47 -2.99 6.74
N ALA A 169 -9.87 -3.41 7.94
CA ALA A 169 -11.20 -3.11 8.45
C ALA A 169 -11.45 -1.58 8.54
N VAL A 170 -12.65 -1.13 8.18
CA VAL A 170 -12.98 0.31 8.10
C VAL A 170 -13.38 0.92 9.46
N ARG A 171 -13.35 0.12 10.53
CA ARG A 171 -13.59 0.57 11.91
C ARG A 171 -12.50 0.07 12.84
N GLN A 172 -12.04 0.96 13.73
CA GLN A 172 -11.13 0.60 14.81
C GLN A 172 -11.72 -0.49 15.72
N SER A 173 -13.03 -0.46 15.96
CA SER A 173 -13.73 -1.45 16.80
C SER A 173 -13.63 -2.89 16.28
N ALA A 174 -13.26 -3.10 15.01
CA ALA A 174 -13.02 -4.43 14.46
C ALA A 174 -11.90 -5.17 15.20
N GLN A 175 -10.89 -4.46 15.69
CA GLN A 175 -9.79 -5.04 16.48
C GLN A 175 -10.24 -5.55 17.85
N GLU A 176 -11.38 -5.07 18.33
CA GLU A 176 -11.96 -5.51 19.60
C GLU A 176 -12.88 -6.72 19.44
N ASP A 177 -13.24 -7.09 18.20
CA ASP A 177 -14.09 -8.24 17.91
C ASP A 177 -13.40 -9.54 18.37
N PRO A 178 -14.08 -10.41 19.14
CA PRO A 178 -13.48 -11.64 19.65
C PRO A 178 -12.95 -12.57 18.55
N ALA A 179 -13.62 -12.66 17.40
CA ALA A 179 -13.17 -13.50 16.30
C ALA A 179 -11.90 -12.93 15.65
N PHE A 180 -11.85 -11.60 15.48
CA PHE A 180 -10.65 -10.94 14.95
C PHE A 180 -9.44 -11.10 15.88
N LYS A 181 -9.63 -10.96 17.19
CA LYS A 181 -8.56 -11.18 18.18
C LYS A 181 -7.96 -12.57 18.07
N THR A 182 -8.80 -13.60 18.13
CA THR A 182 -8.35 -14.99 17.97
C THR A 182 -7.65 -15.21 16.63
N PHE A 183 -8.22 -14.71 15.52
CA PHE A 183 -7.60 -14.84 14.21
C PHE A 183 -6.24 -14.16 14.13
N SER A 184 -6.07 -12.99 14.76
CA SER A 184 -4.80 -12.25 14.77
C SER A 184 -3.70 -12.91 15.61
N GLU A 185 -4.05 -13.73 16.60
CA GLU A 185 -3.08 -14.53 17.36
C GLU A 185 -2.47 -15.63 16.48
N GLU A 186 -3.29 -16.23 15.62
CA GLU A 186 -2.86 -17.27 14.66
C GLU A 186 -2.23 -16.66 13.39
N ASN A 187 -2.64 -15.45 13.02
CA ASN A 187 -2.27 -14.74 11.80
C ASN A 187 -1.77 -13.32 12.13
N PRO A 188 -0.62 -13.17 12.83
CA PRO A 188 -0.16 -11.87 13.32
C PRO A 188 0.03 -10.82 12.23
N GLN A 189 0.30 -11.23 11.00
CA GLN A 189 0.44 -10.37 9.82
C GLN A 189 -0.78 -9.47 9.57
N ILE A 190 -2.00 -9.92 9.95
CA ILE A 190 -3.24 -9.20 9.66
C ILE A 190 -3.31 -7.85 10.38
N THR A 191 -2.53 -7.69 11.45
CA THR A 191 -2.47 -6.47 12.24
C THR A 191 -1.56 -5.40 11.64
N ILE A 192 -0.61 -5.80 10.77
CA ILE A 192 0.41 -4.88 10.23
C ILE A 192 -0.20 -3.75 9.39
N PRO A 193 -1.12 -4.02 8.45
CA PRO A 193 -1.78 -2.94 7.70
C PRO A 193 -2.57 -1.98 8.59
N LEU A 194 -3.22 -2.49 9.65
CA LEU A 194 -3.97 -1.67 10.61
C LEU A 194 -3.04 -0.76 11.42
N GLN A 195 -1.90 -1.28 11.86
CA GLN A 195 -0.88 -0.48 12.56
C GLN A 195 -0.32 0.60 11.63
N GLN A 196 0.01 0.25 10.38
CA GLN A 196 0.53 1.21 9.41
C GLN A 196 -0.50 2.31 9.09
N ALA A 197 -1.77 1.95 8.95
CA ALA A 197 -2.84 2.92 8.70
C ALA A 197 -3.00 3.96 9.83
N SER A 198 -2.49 3.69 11.04
CA SER A 198 -2.60 4.62 12.18
C SER A 198 -1.69 5.86 12.07
N HIS A 199 -0.64 5.81 11.24
CA HIS A 199 0.30 6.91 10.99
C HIS A 199 0.50 7.23 9.49
N ALA A 200 -0.19 6.51 8.61
CA ALA A 200 -0.18 6.68 7.18
C ALA A 200 -0.55 8.11 6.71
N SER A 201 -0.06 8.47 5.53
CA SER A 201 -0.46 9.70 4.84
C SER A 201 -1.87 9.58 4.26
N ALA A 202 -2.63 10.67 4.25
CA ALA A 202 -3.88 10.74 3.52
C ALA A 202 -3.63 10.73 2.00
N PRO A 203 -4.54 10.15 1.19
CA PRO A 203 -4.45 10.22 -0.27
C PRO A 203 -4.46 11.66 -0.75
N PHE A 204 -3.60 11.98 -1.72
CA PHE A 204 -3.53 13.32 -2.29
C PHE A 204 -4.88 13.72 -2.92
N GLN A 205 -5.43 14.84 -2.47
CA GLN A 205 -6.61 15.46 -3.06
C GLN A 205 -6.15 16.61 -3.94
N ASP A 206 -6.28 16.45 -5.26
CA ASP A 206 -5.92 17.49 -6.20
C ASP A 206 -6.92 18.66 -6.13
N PRO A 207 -6.53 19.84 -5.60
CA PRO A 207 -7.43 20.98 -5.44
C PRO A 207 -7.82 21.63 -6.77
N THR A 208 -7.19 21.22 -7.87
CA THR A 208 -7.41 21.78 -9.21
C THR A 208 -8.42 20.98 -10.04
N GLY A 209 -8.94 19.88 -9.48
CA GLY A 209 -9.89 19.01 -10.16
C GLY A 209 -9.23 18.09 -11.20
N GLY A 210 -7.98 17.70 -11.00
CA GLY A 210 -7.26 16.70 -11.80
C GLY A 210 -6.05 17.24 -12.58
N LYS A 211 -5.87 18.56 -12.68
CA LYS A 211 -4.81 19.13 -13.53
C LYS A 211 -3.40 18.84 -13.01
N ILE A 212 -3.23 18.59 -11.72
CA ILE A 212 -1.92 18.20 -11.17
C ILE A 212 -1.68 16.71 -11.46
N ASN A 213 -2.70 15.88 -11.28
CA ASN A 213 -2.58 14.43 -11.52
C ASN A 213 -2.44 14.07 -13.01
N ASP A 214 -3.03 14.87 -13.91
CA ASP A 214 -3.03 14.65 -15.36
C ASP A 214 -1.80 15.23 -16.08
N ALA A 215 -0.97 16.02 -15.40
CA ALA A 215 0.20 16.71 -15.97
C ALA A 215 1.40 15.77 -16.13
#